data_AF-A0A1H7QJZ6-F1
#
_entry.id   AF-A0A1H7QJZ6-F1
#
_cell.length_a   1.000
_cell.length_b   1.000
_cell.length_c   1.000
_cell.angle_alpha   90.00
_cell.angle_beta   90.00
_cell.angle_gamma   90.00
#
_symmetry.space_group_name_H-M   'P 1'
#
loop_
_entity.id
_entity.type
_entity.pdbx_description
1 polymer ?
#
loop_
_entity_poly.entity_id
_entity_poly.type
_entity_poly.pdbx_seq_one_letter_code
_entity_poly.pdbx_strand_id
1 'polypeptide(L)'
;MPARSEAVSSLDDLRALLDPAAIVTDPQAMAPHLTDWRGKHRGAALALLRPRSVEEVSTILRWASATRTPVVPQGGNTSLSGGATPDASGRAVLLSLARLNRIRTIELEGDTLAAEAGCILADVQQAAAAHDRLFPLSLGSEGSCQIGGVVATNAGGINVIRYGTVRDLVLGLEYVRADGAVIHGLKPLRKDNAGYALKELVIGSEGTLAVVTAATFRLFPRPRASATALCGLASPADALRLLALLRQSAGERISSFELMCDAEMGLTLDLVPGTTLPLDERHAWYVFIELGGSDPNSPLDELLTRVLATALEQGVLRDAAIAQSEAQAKAIWHLRFAVAEANRRAGPIVSHDTSVAVADVPAFIAAIEAMAAERFPEARALFVGHVGDGNIHVVLRLPRQTPAEQLADIGHAVNAEVFAIVSRFGGSITAEHGIGRSLTGMLVRHAQPEALELMRAVKQAFDPLGILNPGAVLAQR
;
A
#
# COMPACT_ATOMS: atom_id res chain seq x y z
N MET A 1 34.68 11.57 -33.34
CA MET A 1 34.68 12.83 -32.57
C MET A 1 33.77 13.84 -33.25
N PRO A 2 33.11 14.75 -32.52
CA PRO A 2 33.33 15.01 -31.10
C PRO A 2 32.39 14.19 -30.21
N ALA A 3 32.95 13.77 -29.08
CA ALA A 3 32.21 13.30 -27.93
C ALA A 3 31.15 14.35 -27.59
N ARG A 4 29.87 13.95 -27.51
CA ARG A 4 28.88 14.74 -26.79
C ARG A 4 29.30 14.70 -25.33
N SER A 5 29.98 15.75 -24.90
CA SER A 5 30.07 16.13 -23.49
C SER A 5 28.65 16.12 -22.94
N GLU A 6 28.31 15.07 -22.18
CA GLU A 6 27.11 15.07 -21.34
C GLU A 6 27.34 16.16 -20.29
N ALA A 7 26.87 17.37 -20.58
CA ALA A 7 26.84 18.43 -19.59
C ALA A 7 25.95 17.95 -18.44
N VAL A 8 26.58 17.52 -17.34
CA VAL A 8 25.94 17.53 -16.03
C VAL A 8 25.54 18.99 -15.81
N SER A 9 24.27 19.31 -16.07
CA SER A 9 23.77 20.66 -15.82
C SER A 9 23.94 20.95 -14.33
N SER A 10 24.65 22.04 -14.05
CA SER A 10 24.92 22.46 -12.68
C SER A 10 23.61 22.81 -11.99
N LEU A 11 23.49 22.44 -10.71
CA LEU A 11 22.39 22.88 -9.84
C LEU A 11 22.32 24.42 -9.69
N ASP A 12 23.27 25.16 -10.24
CA ASP A 12 23.33 26.62 -10.23
C ASP A 12 22.07 27.28 -10.81
N ASP A 13 21.49 26.72 -11.86
CA ASP A 13 20.24 27.22 -12.44
C ASP A 13 19.09 27.16 -11.43
N LEU A 14 19.03 26.08 -10.62
CA LEU A 14 18.05 25.94 -9.55
C LEU A 14 18.37 26.83 -8.35
N ARG A 15 19.65 27.06 -8.02
CA ARG A 15 20.05 27.94 -6.91
C ARG A 15 19.61 29.39 -7.10
N ALA A 16 19.44 29.83 -8.34
CA ALA A 16 18.90 31.15 -8.66
C ALA A 16 17.36 31.24 -8.52
N LEU A 17 16.66 30.10 -8.59
CA LEU A 17 15.20 30.02 -8.67
C LEU A 17 14.54 29.51 -7.39
N LEU A 18 15.28 28.78 -6.56
CA LEU A 18 14.79 28.15 -5.34
C LEU A 18 15.49 28.71 -4.11
N ASP A 19 14.80 28.62 -2.97
CA ASP A 19 15.43 28.84 -1.67
C ASP A 19 16.63 27.89 -1.47
N PRO A 20 17.80 28.35 -0.98
CA PRO A 20 18.95 27.50 -0.76
C PRO A 20 18.67 26.26 0.11
N ALA A 21 17.76 26.36 1.08
CA ALA A 21 17.36 25.23 1.93
C ALA A 21 16.51 24.18 1.19
N ALA A 22 16.03 24.50 -0.03
CA ALA A 22 15.36 23.56 -0.91
C ALA A 22 16.34 22.64 -1.66
N ILE A 23 17.65 22.90 -1.65
CA ILE A 23 18.65 22.12 -2.38
C ILE A 23 19.64 21.52 -1.38
N VAL A 24 19.53 20.21 -1.14
CA VAL A 24 20.42 19.47 -0.23
C VAL A 24 21.38 18.63 -1.05
N THR A 25 22.68 18.89 -0.89
CA THR A 25 23.78 18.10 -1.50
C THR A 25 24.74 17.51 -0.47
N ASP A 26 24.50 17.75 0.82
CA ASP A 26 25.30 17.16 1.89
C ASP A 26 25.08 15.63 1.94
N PRO A 27 26.15 14.81 1.83
CA PRO A 27 26.00 13.35 1.80
C PRO A 27 25.36 12.77 3.07
N GLN A 28 25.60 13.36 4.24
CA GLN A 28 25.02 12.86 5.50
C GLN A 28 23.52 13.12 5.55
N ALA A 29 23.07 14.31 5.15
CA ALA A 29 21.66 14.64 5.05
C ALA A 29 20.92 13.83 3.99
N MET A 30 21.58 13.43 2.90
CA MET A 30 20.96 12.62 1.84
C MET A 30 20.88 11.14 2.18
N ALA A 31 21.81 10.60 3.00
CA ALA A 31 21.94 9.16 3.24
C ALA A 31 20.62 8.42 3.61
N PRO A 32 19.73 8.97 4.48
CA PRO A 32 18.47 8.31 4.81
C PRO A 32 17.48 8.16 3.64
N HIS A 33 17.64 8.99 2.59
CA HIS A 33 16.75 9.03 1.44
C HIS A 33 17.21 8.15 0.27
N LEU A 34 18.44 7.61 0.36
CA LEU A 34 19.08 6.82 -0.70
C LEU A 34 18.87 5.32 -0.56
N THR A 35 18.22 4.87 0.52
CA THR A 35 17.92 3.45 0.79
C THR A 35 16.41 3.28 0.95
N ASP A 36 15.86 2.19 0.44
CA ASP A 36 14.44 1.85 0.65
C ASP A 36 14.17 1.35 2.08
N TRP A 37 12.89 1.30 2.45
CA TRP A 37 12.47 0.87 3.80
C TRP A 37 12.91 -0.56 4.15
N ARG A 38 13.00 -1.46 3.16
CA ARG A 38 13.42 -2.86 3.37
C ARG A 38 14.94 -3.05 3.35
N GLY A 39 15.72 -2.03 3.00
CA GLY A 39 17.17 -2.14 2.80
C GLY A 39 17.59 -3.00 1.61
N LYS A 40 16.66 -3.28 0.67
CA LYS A 40 16.91 -4.07 -0.54
C LYS A 40 17.50 -3.23 -1.67
N HIS A 41 17.15 -1.95 -1.75
CA HIS A 41 17.58 -1.03 -2.78
C HIS A 41 18.38 0.11 -2.16
N ARG A 42 19.55 0.38 -2.74
CA ARG A 42 20.38 1.53 -2.39
C ARG A 42 20.88 2.21 -3.65
N GLY A 43 20.66 3.51 -3.74
CA GLY A 43 21.03 4.34 -4.88
C GLY A 43 21.96 5.49 -4.52
N ALA A 44 22.11 6.38 -5.49
CA ALA A 44 22.80 7.67 -5.37
C ALA A 44 21.98 8.75 -6.08
N ALA A 45 22.07 9.99 -5.62
CA ALA A 45 21.39 11.12 -6.24
C ALA A 45 22.32 12.34 -6.30
N LEU A 46 22.08 13.20 -7.28
CA LEU A 46 22.77 14.48 -7.49
C LEU A 46 22.45 15.47 -6.35
N ALA A 47 21.19 15.50 -5.95
CA ALA A 47 20.69 16.33 -4.85
C ALA A 47 19.34 15.80 -4.36
N LEU A 48 18.97 16.22 -3.15
CA LEU A 48 17.62 16.15 -2.63
C LEU A 48 16.98 17.55 -2.72
N LEU A 49 15.95 17.67 -3.54
CA LEU A 49 15.17 18.88 -3.75
C LEU A 49 13.91 18.87 -2.87
N ARG A 50 13.66 19.97 -2.16
CA ARG A 50 12.60 20.10 -1.14
C ARG A 50 11.76 21.35 -1.40
N PRO A 51 10.91 21.38 -2.45
CA PRO A 51 10.06 22.52 -2.76
C PRO A 51 9.01 22.75 -1.66
N ARG A 52 8.62 24.00 -1.47
CA ARG A 52 7.56 24.44 -0.54
C ARG A 52 6.29 24.97 -1.23
N SER A 53 6.26 24.96 -2.56
CA SER A 53 5.09 25.36 -3.34
C SER A 53 4.96 24.53 -4.63
N VAL A 54 3.76 24.55 -5.23
CA VAL A 54 3.47 23.88 -6.50
C VAL A 54 4.28 24.50 -7.64
N GLU A 55 4.50 25.82 -7.58
CA GLU A 55 5.30 26.58 -8.55
C GLU A 55 6.77 26.18 -8.50
N GLU A 56 7.31 25.90 -7.31
CA GLU A 56 8.68 25.37 -7.15
C GLU A 56 8.79 23.95 -7.74
N VAL A 57 7.80 23.07 -7.52
CA VAL A 57 7.73 21.74 -8.20
C VAL A 57 7.71 21.91 -9.72
N SER A 58 6.85 22.78 -10.22
CA SER A 58 6.74 23.13 -11.64
C SER A 58 8.06 23.65 -12.22
N THR A 59 8.79 24.48 -11.47
CA THR A 59 10.10 25.00 -11.86
C THR A 59 11.15 23.90 -11.91
N ILE A 60 11.18 23.01 -10.92
CA ILE A 60 12.09 21.86 -10.87
C ILE A 60 11.84 20.93 -12.07
N LEU A 61 10.59 20.63 -12.41
CA LEU A 61 10.28 19.73 -13.53
C LEU A 61 10.60 20.36 -14.89
N ARG A 62 10.39 21.68 -15.06
CA ARG A 62 10.87 22.39 -16.27
C ARG A 62 12.38 22.31 -16.41
N TRP A 63 13.12 22.58 -15.33
CA TRP A 63 14.58 22.45 -15.32
C TRP A 63 14.99 21.02 -15.69
N ALA A 64 14.43 20.02 -15.00
CA ALA A 64 14.74 18.61 -15.23
C ALA A 64 14.45 18.17 -16.67
N SER A 65 13.36 18.66 -17.28
CA SER A 65 13.07 18.41 -18.69
C SER A 65 14.08 19.07 -19.63
N ALA A 66 14.46 20.32 -19.37
CA ALA A 66 15.44 21.04 -20.18
C ALA A 66 16.83 20.39 -20.12
N THR A 67 17.21 19.83 -18.97
CA THR A 67 18.51 19.21 -18.72
C THR A 67 18.50 17.69 -18.90
N ARG A 68 17.32 17.10 -19.12
CA ARG A 68 17.08 15.65 -19.11
C ARG A 68 17.55 14.97 -17.82
N THR A 69 17.44 15.68 -16.70
CA THR A 69 17.79 15.14 -15.38
C THR A 69 16.66 14.24 -14.88
N PRO A 70 16.93 12.97 -14.54
CA PRO A 70 15.93 12.11 -13.91
C PRO A 70 15.45 12.67 -12.56
N VAL A 71 14.17 12.54 -12.30
CA VAL A 71 13.51 12.96 -11.05
C VAL A 71 12.86 11.76 -10.40
N VAL A 72 13.18 11.49 -9.15
CA VAL A 72 12.55 10.44 -8.34
C VAL A 72 11.70 11.12 -7.25
N PRO A 73 10.36 11.15 -7.40
CA PRO A 73 9.48 11.68 -6.37
C PRO A 73 9.54 10.81 -5.12
N GLN A 74 9.66 11.44 -3.95
CA GLN A 74 9.74 10.74 -2.67
C GLN A 74 8.83 11.41 -1.63
N GLY A 75 7.87 10.63 -1.12
CA GLY A 75 7.07 10.99 0.04
C GLY A 75 7.76 10.54 1.34
N GLY A 76 7.03 9.78 2.17
CA GLY A 76 7.53 9.24 3.44
C GLY A 76 8.60 8.14 3.35
N ASN A 77 9.01 7.73 2.13
CA ASN A 77 9.97 6.63 1.89
C ASN A 77 9.59 5.29 2.56
N THR A 78 8.29 4.94 2.57
CA THR A 78 7.75 3.71 3.16
C THR A 78 7.42 2.61 2.14
N SER A 79 7.72 2.83 0.85
CA SER A 79 7.45 1.87 -0.23
C SER A 79 8.22 0.56 -0.02
N LEU A 80 7.56 -0.55 -0.33
CA LEU A 80 8.10 -1.91 -0.21
C LEU A 80 8.64 -2.50 -1.53
N SER A 81 8.53 -1.71 -2.61
CA SER A 81 8.89 -2.11 -3.98
C SER A 81 10.04 -1.27 -4.57
N GLY A 82 10.68 -0.41 -3.78
CA GLY A 82 11.81 0.43 -4.21
C GLY A 82 11.41 1.57 -5.16
N GLY A 83 10.11 1.87 -5.28
CA GLY A 83 9.61 2.92 -6.18
C GLY A 83 10.11 4.32 -5.83
N ALA A 84 10.45 4.55 -4.55
CA ALA A 84 10.90 5.84 -4.02
C ALA A 84 12.43 5.98 -3.92
N THR A 85 13.19 4.99 -4.39
CA THR A 85 14.66 4.93 -4.27
C THR A 85 15.32 5.20 -5.62
N PRO A 86 16.34 6.08 -5.71
CA PRO A 86 17.02 6.34 -6.97
C PRO A 86 17.90 5.14 -7.40
N ASP A 87 18.34 5.16 -8.65
CA ASP A 87 19.33 4.18 -9.14
C ASP A 87 20.74 4.49 -8.62
N ALA A 88 21.71 3.65 -8.95
CA ALA A 88 23.11 3.82 -8.53
C ALA A 88 23.90 4.83 -9.37
N SER A 89 23.31 5.43 -10.42
CA SER A 89 24.05 6.29 -11.36
C SER A 89 24.43 7.64 -10.76
N GLY A 90 23.72 8.09 -9.72
CA GLY A 90 23.93 9.41 -9.12
C GLY A 90 23.44 10.58 -9.97
N ARG A 91 22.82 10.33 -11.13
CA ARG A 91 22.36 11.39 -12.05
C ARG A 91 20.99 11.94 -11.69
N ALA A 92 20.17 11.18 -10.96
CA ALA A 92 18.83 11.58 -10.59
C ALA A 92 18.84 12.63 -9.47
N VAL A 93 17.86 13.52 -9.44
CA VAL A 93 17.50 14.27 -8.23
C VAL A 93 16.37 13.55 -7.51
N LEU A 94 16.43 13.53 -6.18
CA LEU A 94 15.28 13.17 -5.36
C LEU A 94 14.39 14.40 -5.18
N LEU A 95 13.08 14.25 -5.34
CA LEU A 95 12.11 15.32 -5.14
C LEU A 95 11.25 14.99 -3.93
N SER A 96 11.58 15.55 -2.77
CA SER A 96 10.82 15.38 -1.55
C SER A 96 9.70 16.39 -1.44
N LEU A 97 8.47 15.90 -1.26
CA LEU A 97 7.28 16.73 -1.13
C LEU A 97 6.97 17.11 0.31
N ALA A 98 7.82 16.75 1.27
CA ALA A 98 7.53 16.87 2.70
C ALA A 98 7.29 18.31 3.21
N ARG A 99 7.69 19.34 2.45
CA ARG A 99 7.43 20.75 2.78
C ARG A 99 6.11 21.29 2.21
N LEU A 100 5.44 20.53 1.35
CA LEU A 100 4.06 20.73 0.91
C LEU A 100 3.12 19.94 1.83
N ASN A 101 2.92 20.40 3.05
CA ASN A 101 2.27 19.63 4.11
C ASN A 101 1.05 20.33 4.74
N ARG A 102 0.38 21.22 4.00
CA ARG A 102 -0.81 21.92 4.48
C ARG A 102 -2.09 21.12 4.21
N ILE A 103 -2.97 21.07 5.20
CA ILE A 103 -4.39 20.82 4.96
C ILE A 103 -4.99 22.11 4.40
N ARG A 104 -5.42 22.09 3.14
CA ARG A 104 -5.91 23.28 2.43
C ARG A 104 -7.34 23.61 2.82
N THR A 105 -8.22 22.61 2.87
CA THR A 105 -9.64 22.79 3.20
C THR A 105 -10.19 21.56 3.92
N ILE A 106 -11.13 21.77 4.84
CA ILE A 106 -12.02 20.75 5.38
C ILE A 106 -13.43 21.32 5.27
N GLU A 107 -14.30 20.63 4.55
CA GLU A 107 -15.67 21.07 4.27
C GLU A 107 -16.62 19.99 4.78
N LEU A 108 -17.54 20.37 5.68
CA LEU A 108 -18.30 19.44 6.51
C LEU A 108 -19.63 19.04 5.88
N GLU A 109 -20.20 19.90 5.06
CA GLU A 109 -21.46 19.72 4.36
C GLU A 109 -21.34 18.75 3.17
N GLY A 110 -20.21 18.78 2.48
CA GLY A 110 -19.82 17.90 1.38
C GLY A 110 -19.03 16.67 1.81
N ASP A 111 -18.59 16.64 3.08
CA ASP A 111 -17.67 15.66 3.64
C ASP A 111 -16.39 15.55 2.81
N THR A 112 -15.62 16.64 2.71
CA THR A 112 -14.39 16.65 1.90
C THR A 112 -13.20 17.26 2.62
N LEU A 113 -12.01 16.79 2.27
CA LEU A 113 -10.74 17.31 2.78
C LEU A 113 -9.73 17.43 1.64
N ALA A 114 -9.10 18.59 1.49
CA ALA A 114 -7.98 18.77 0.57
C ALA A 114 -6.66 18.85 1.34
N ALA A 115 -5.71 17.98 1.02
CA ALA A 115 -4.40 17.91 1.66
C ALA A 115 -3.29 17.94 0.62
N GLU A 116 -2.19 18.59 0.97
CA GLU A 116 -0.97 18.58 0.16
C GLU A 116 -0.24 17.23 0.23
N ALA A 117 0.55 16.94 -0.79
CA ALA A 117 1.18 15.64 -0.99
C ALA A 117 2.18 15.25 0.11
N GLY A 118 2.74 16.21 0.84
CA GLY A 118 3.64 16.00 1.97
C GLY A 118 2.96 15.84 3.32
N CYS A 119 1.63 15.99 3.42
CA CYS A 119 0.91 15.71 4.67
C CYS A 119 1.08 14.24 5.06
N ILE A 120 1.43 13.98 6.32
CA ILE A 120 1.48 12.62 6.88
C ILE A 120 0.05 12.10 7.02
N LEU A 121 -0.19 10.83 6.71
CA LEU A 121 -1.53 10.24 6.77
C LEU A 121 -2.15 10.39 8.17
N ALA A 122 -1.40 10.13 9.23
CA ALA A 122 -1.85 10.31 10.61
C ALA A 122 -2.30 11.75 10.92
N ASP A 123 -1.60 12.77 10.40
CA ASP A 123 -1.99 14.16 10.59
C ASP A 123 -3.30 14.49 9.86
N VAL A 124 -3.51 13.90 8.68
CA VAL A 124 -4.77 14.03 7.91
C VAL A 124 -5.94 13.37 8.63
N GLN A 125 -5.72 12.16 9.17
CA GLN A 125 -6.71 11.45 10.00
C GLN A 125 -7.06 12.28 11.25
N GLN A 126 -6.06 12.84 11.94
CA GLN A 126 -6.27 13.67 13.12
C GLN A 126 -7.03 14.97 12.79
N ALA A 127 -6.71 15.62 11.67
CA ALA A 127 -7.41 16.81 11.21
C ALA A 127 -8.89 16.51 10.92
N ALA A 128 -9.20 15.40 10.25
CA ALA A 128 -10.59 14.97 10.06
C ALA A 128 -11.29 14.66 11.40
N ALA A 129 -10.62 13.96 12.31
CA ALA A 129 -11.17 13.59 13.61
C ALA A 129 -11.51 14.81 14.49
N ALA A 130 -10.73 15.89 14.40
CA ALA A 130 -10.99 17.15 15.09
C ALA A 130 -12.32 17.81 14.67
N HIS A 131 -12.83 17.46 13.49
CA HIS A 131 -14.13 17.90 12.95
C HIS A 131 -15.21 16.82 13.01
N ASP A 132 -15.04 15.80 13.87
CA ASP A 132 -15.97 14.66 13.97
C ASP A 132 -16.21 13.96 12.63
N ARG A 133 -15.13 13.81 11.86
CA ARG A 133 -15.09 13.07 10.60
C ARG A 133 -14.05 11.97 10.65
N LEU A 134 -14.20 11.02 9.74
CA LEU A 134 -13.28 9.92 9.51
C LEU A 134 -12.61 10.09 8.14
N PHE A 135 -11.28 10.08 8.14
CA PHE A 135 -10.49 9.70 6.97
C PHE A 135 -10.21 8.19 7.08
N PRO A 136 -10.79 7.34 6.21
CA PRO A 136 -10.95 5.92 6.53
C PRO A 136 -9.75 5.03 6.20
N LEU A 137 -8.76 5.52 5.47
CA LEU A 137 -7.58 4.74 5.12
C LEU A 137 -6.77 4.44 6.38
N SER A 138 -6.45 3.17 6.62
CA SER A 138 -5.67 2.71 7.78
C SER A 138 -4.66 1.66 7.33
N LEU A 139 -3.38 1.91 7.59
CA LEU A 139 -2.27 1.07 7.14
C LEU A 139 -1.05 1.21 8.07
N GLY A 140 -0.18 0.19 8.10
CA GLY A 140 0.90 0.10 9.10
C GLY A 140 1.97 1.20 9.05
N SER A 141 2.00 2.02 8.00
CA SER A 141 2.96 3.14 7.85
C SER A 141 2.33 4.53 8.04
N GLU A 142 1.11 4.63 8.58
CA GLU A 142 0.33 5.87 8.67
C GLU A 142 1.04 7.03 9.37
N GLY A 143 1.90 6.75 10.36
CA GLY A 143 2.70 7.76 11.07
C GLY A 143 3.89 8.33 10.26
N SER A 144 4.10 7.90 9.02
CA SER A 144 5.24 8.33 8.20
C SER A 144 4.93 8.45 6.71
N CYS A 145 4.01 7.63 6.17
CA CYS A 145 3.58 7.75 4.79
C CYS A 145 2.90 9.09 4.54
N GLN A 146 3.09 9.63 3.34
CA GLN A 146 2.58 10.95 2.97
C GLN A 146 1.55 10.82 1.84
N ILE A 147 0.59 11.74 1.79
CA ILE A 147 -0.55 11.74 0.87
C ILE A 147 -0.15 11.54 -0.60
N GLY A 148 0.93 12.18 -1.06
CA GLY A 148 1.42 12.02 -2.43
C GLY A 148 1.86 10.59 -2.73
N GLY A 149 2.52 9.94 -1.78
CA GLY A 149 2.90 8.53 -1.87
C GLY A 149 1.69 7.60 -1.83
N VAL A 150 0.78 7.85 -0.88
CA VAL A 150 -0.50 7.12 -0.72
C VAL A 150 -1.31 7.12 -2.02
N VAL A 151 -1.40 8.27 -2.69
CA VAL A 151 -2.04 8.41 -4.00
C VAL A 151 -1.22 7.73 -5.11
N ALA A 152 0.09 7.98 -5.15
CA ALA A 152 0.95 7.44 -6.19
C ALA A 152 1.01 5.91 -6.19
N THR A 153 0.81 5.24 -5.05
CA THR A 153 0.78 3.77 -4.95
C THR A 153 -0.63 3.19 -4.96
N ASN A 154 -1.68 4.02 -5.03
CA ASN A 154 -3.06 3.59 -4.81
C ASN A 154 -3.21 2.72 -3.54
N ALA A 155 -2.75 3.24 -2.40
CA ALA A 155 -2.67 2.43 -1.18
C ALA A 155 -4.04 1.83 -0.78
N GLY A 156 -3.96 0.60 -0.27
CA GLY A 156 -5.05 -0.09 0.42
C GLY A 156 -4.87 -0.08 1.93
N GLY A 157 -5.40 -1.10 2.59
CA GLY A 157 -5.38 -1.24 4.04
C GLY A 157 -6.57 -2.04 4.57
N ILE A 158 -6.63 -2.20 5.88
CA ILE A 158 -7.60 -3.10 6.56
C ILE A 158 -9.08 -2.70 6.38
N ASN A 159 -9.35 -1.48 5.92
CA ASN A 159 -10.69 -0.94 5.77
C ASN A 159 -11.19 -0.85 4.31
N VAL A 160 -10.44 -1.42 3.35
CA VAL A 160 -10.79 -1.40 1.92
C VAL A 160 -12.15 -2.04 1.67
N ILE A 161 -12.51 -3.11 2.40
CA ILE A 161 -13.81 -3.78 2.27
C ILE A 161 -15.01 -2.82 2.43
N ARG A 162 -14.84 -1.73 3.19
CA ARG A 162 -15.89 -0.75 3.47
C ARG A 162 -15.78 0.53 2.66
N TYR A 163 -14.58 1.06 2.51
CA TYR A 163 -14.37 2.40 1.97
C TYR A 163 -13.65 2.42 0.63
N GLY A 164 -13.17 1.27 0.17
CA GLY A 164 -12.34 1.15 -1.03
C GLY A 164 -10.89 1.57 -0.80
N THR A 165 -10.14 1.54 -1.89
CA THR A 165 -8.75 1.97 -1.96
C THR A 165 -8.64 3.50 -2.04
N VAL A 166 -7.43 4.05 -2.04
CA VAL A 166 -7.22 5.49 -2.24
C VAL A 166 -7.91 6.01 -3.51
N ARG A 167 -7.96 5.22 -4.58
CA ARG A 167 -8.71 5.57 -5.80
C ARG A 167 -10.16 5.90 -5.52
N ASP A 168 -10.82 5.12 -4.67
CA ASP A 168 -12.22 5.30 -4.29
C ASP A 168 -12.43 6.51 -3.36
N LEU A 169 -11.39 6.91 -2.64
CA LEU A 169 -11.40 8.05 -1.72
C LEU A 169 -11.11 9.39 -2.41
N VAL A 170 -10.39 9.41 -3.53
CA VAL A 170 -9.96 10.65 -4.23
C VAL A 170 -11.08 11.22 -5.10
N LEU A 171 -11.56 12.41 -4.75
CA LEU A 171 -12.49 13.20 -5.55
C LEU A 171 -11.76 14.02 -6.61
N GLY A 172 -10.63 14.64 -6.26
CA GLY A 172 -9.86 15.53 -7.11
C GLY A 172 -8.36 15.45 -6.87
N LEU A 173 -7.55 15.79 -7.86
CA LEU A 173 -6.10 15.65 -7.83
C LEU A 173 -5.39 16.85 -8.45
N GLU A 174 -4.40 17.41 -7.76
CA GLU A 174 -3.44 18.38 -8.28
C GLU A 174 -2.11 17.69 -8.53
N TYR A 175 -1.56 17.86 -9.74
CA TYR A 175 -0.30 17.26 -10.11
C TYR A 175 0.45 18.08 -11.15
N VAL A 176 1.76 17.89 -11.20
CA VAL A 176 2.66 18.56 -12.14
C VAL A 176 3.23 17.53 -13.10
N ARG A 177 3.10 17.80 -14.40
CA ARG A 177 3.63 16.96 -15.48
C ARG A 177 5.13 17.18 -15.67
N ALA A 178 5.78 16.29 -16.42
CA ALA A 178 7.22 16.37 -16.70
C ALA A 178 7.64 17.71 -17.31
N ASP A 179 6.81 18.31 -18.17
CA ASP A 179 7.02 19.63 -18.78
C ASP A 179 6.80 20.82 -17.81
N GLY A 180 6.46 20.53 -16.55
CA GLY A 180 6.15 21.50 -15.51
C GLY A 180 4.74 22.08 -15.57
N ALA A 181 3.89 21.65 -16.50
CA ALA A 181 2.49 22.09 -16.52
C ALA A 181 1.76 21.60 -15.26
N VAL A 182 1.04 22.52 -14.60
CA VAL A 182 0.24 22.23 -13.41
C VAL A 182 -1.18 21.91 -13.84
N ILE A 183 -1.70 20.77 -13.38
CA ILE A 183 -3.11 20.41 -13.53
C ILE A 183 -3.83 20.69 -12.21
N HIS A 184 -4.69 21.72 -12.21
CA HIS A 184 -5.48 22.11 -11.04
C HIS A 184 -6.80 21.32 -10.99
N GLY A 185 -6.77 20.14 -10.37
CA GLY A 185 -7.91 19.21 -10.35
C GLY A 185 -8.53 18.94 -8.98
N LEU A 186 -8.35 19.82 -7.98
CA LEU A 186 -8.87 19.66 -6.61
C LEU A 186 -10.38 19.90 -6.46
N LYS A 187 -11.18 19.45 -7.43
CA LYS A 187 -12.63 19.61 -7.39
C LYS A 187 -13.25 18.68 -6.34
N PRO A 188 -14.03 19.17 -5.37
CA PRO A 188 -14.72 18.34 -4.37
C PRO A 188 -16.04 17.75 -4.92
N LEU A 189 -16.01 17.22 -6.14
CA LEU A 189 -17.22 16.74 -6.84
C LEU A 189 -17.33 15.22 -6.78
N ARG A 190 -18.51 14.71 -6.38
CA ARG A 190 -18.83 13.28 -6.44
C ARG A 190 -19.13 12.78 -7.85
N LYS A 191 -19.57 13.68 -8.73
CA LYS A 191 -19.90 13.39 -10.13
C LYS A 191 -19.28 14.47 -11.00
N ASP A 192 -18.33 14.09 -11.85
CA ASP A 192 -17.75 14.95 -12.86
C ASP A 192 -17.41 14.09 -14.08
N ASN A 193 -18.29 14.13 -15.09
CA ASN A 193 -18.14 13.38 -16.35
C ASN A 193 -17.68 14.30 -17.49
N ALA A 194 -17.06 15.45 -17.17
CA ALA A 194 -16.61 16.43 -18.16
C ALA A 194 -15.27 16.01 -18.79
N GLY A 195 -15.29 14.94 -19.59
CA GLY A 195 -14.13 14.40 -20.31
C GLY A 195 -13.52 13.15 -19.67
N TYR A 196 -12.25 12.89 -19.96
CA TYR A 196 -11.56 11.69 -19.48
C TYR A 196 -11.20 11.78 -17.99
N ALA A 197 -11.24 10.65 -17.30
CA ALA A 197 -10.88 10.53 -15.89
C ALA A 197 -9.34 10.53 -15.69
N LEU A 198 -8.66 11.63 -16.03
CA LEU A 198 -7.19 11.71 -16.05
C LEU A 198 -6.54 11.43 -14.69
N LYS A 199 -7.22 11.79 -13.58
CA LYS A 199 -6.75 11.48 -12.22
C LYS A 199 -6.54 9.97 -12.02
N GLU A 200 -7.35 9.14 -12.69
CA GLU A 200 -7.26 7.68 -12.58
C GLU A 200 -5.98 7.12 -13.18
N LEU A 201 -5.41 7.78 -14.20
CA LEU A 201 -4.12 7.39 -14.75
C LEU A 201 -2.98 7.71 -13.78
N VAL A 202 -3.10 8.80 -13.01
CA VAL A 202 -2.05 9.27 -12.08
C VAL A 202 -2.06 8.50 -10.76
N ILE A 203 -3.23 8.17 -10.23
CA ILE A 203 -3.38 7.32 -9.02
C ILE A 203 -2.80 5.93 -9.33
N GLY A 204 -1.87 5.45 -8.51
CA GLY A 204 -1.18 4.16 -8.74
C GLY A 204 -0.03 4.21 -9.77
N SER A 205 0.29 5.39 -10.31
CA SER A 205 1.36 5.55 -11.32
C SER A 205 2.79 5.52 -10.76
N GLU A 206 2.94 5.50 -9.43
CA GLU A 206 4.21 5.48 -8.70
C GLU A 206 5.16 6.63 -9.09
N GLY A 207 4.60 7.79 -9.41
CA GLY A 207 5.38 8.98 -9.78
C GLY A 207 5.99 8.91 -11.17
N THR A 208 5.59 7.94 -12.00
CA THR A 208 6.10 7.77 -13.37
C THR A 208 5.38 8.65 -14.38
N LEU A 209 4.15 9.10 -14.12
CA LEU A 209 3.39 9.93 -15.05
C LEU A 209 3.37 11.42 -14.66
N ALA A 210 3.32 11.70 -13.36
CA ALA A 210 3.28 13.05 -12.83
C ALA A 210 3.70 13.06 -11.35
N VAL A 211 4.02 14.27 -10.84
CA VAL A 211 4.25 14.51 -9.42
C VAL A 211 2.95 15.04 -8.80
N VAL A 212 2.32 14.24 -7.94
CA VAL A 212 1.13 14.67 -7.17
C VAL A 212 1.54 15.73 -6.17
N THR A 213 0.84 16.87 -6.12
CA THR A 213 1.12 17.96 -5.17
C THR A 213 0.02 18.17 -4.14
N ALA A 214 -1.21 17.77 -4.44
CA ALA A 214 -2.33 17.76 -3.48
C ALA A 214 -3.45 16.84 -3.97
N ALA A 215 -4.32 16.41 -3.06
CA ALA A 215 -5.52 15.64 -3.38
C ALA A 215 -6.70 16.10 -2.53
N THR A 216 -7.90 16.02 -3.10
CA THR A 216 -9.18 16.20 -2.41
C THR A 216 -9.81 14.84 -2.20
N PHE A 217 -10.11 14.51 -0.96
CA PHE A 217 -10.66 13.24 -0.53
C PHE A 217 -12.07 13.39 -0.01
N ARG A 218 -12.84 12.30 -0.12
CA ARG A 218 -14.08 12.13 0.63
C ARG A 218 -13.77 11.80 2.09
N LEU A 219 -14.51 12.42 2.99
CA LEU A 219 -14.61 12.08 4.40
C LEU A 219 -15.87 11.27 4.68
N PHE A 220 -15.90 10.63 5.84
CA PHE A 220 -17.02 9.83 6.30
C PHE A 220 -17.44 10.26 7.70
N PRO A 221 -18.69 10.00 8.11
CA PRO A 221 -19.09 10.12 9.51
C PRO A 221 -18.21 9.22 10.38
N ARG A 222 -17.77 9.74 11.54
CA ARG A 222 -17.04 8.93 12.51
C ARG A 222 -17.92 7.78 13.03
N PRO A 223 -17.44 6.53 13.05
CA PRO A 223 -18.13 5.45 13.74
C PRO A 223 -18.32 5.80 15.22
N ARG A 224 -19.55 5.65 15.70
CA ARG A 224 -19.95 5.92 17.10
C ARG A 224 -20.15 4.63 17.90
N ALA A 225 -20.28 3.49 17.21
CA ALA A 225 -20.33 2.16 17.79
C ALA A 225 -19.43 1.23 16.97
N SER A 226 -18.80 0.26 17.64
CA SER A 226 -17.98 -0.78 17.02
C SER A 226 -18.14 -2.10 17.76
N ALA A 227 -18.09 -3.21 17.03
CA ALA A 227 -18.04 -4.57 17.60
C ALA A 227 -16.87 -5.33 16.97
N THR A 228 -16.04 -5.96 17.80
CA THR A 228 -14.83 -6.67 17.36
C THR A 228 -14.88 -8.12 17.81
N ALA A 229 -14.49 -9.04 16.94
CA ALA A 229 -14.33 -10.44 17.30
C ALA A 229 -13.10 -11.08 16.65
N LEU A 230 -12.52 -12.05 17.36
CA LEU A 230 -11.61 -13.04 16.82
C LEU A 230 -12.35 -14.38 16.72
N CYS A 231 -12.29 -15.02 15.57
CA CYS A 231 -12.99 -16.26 15.27
C CYS A 231 -12.00 -17.36 14.89
N GLY A 232 -12.17 -18.57 15.43
CA GLY A 232 -11.41 -19.76 15.06
C GLY A 232 -12.18 -20.63 14.05
N LEU A 233 -11.52 -21.04 12.97
CA LEU A 233 -12.12 -21.77 11.85
C LEU A 233 -11.28 -22.98 11.42
N ALA A 234 -11.91 -23.89 10.68
CA ALA A 234 -11.23 -25.05 10.11
C ALA A 234 -10.56 -24.77 8.76
N SER A 235 -11.05 -23.81 7.98
CA SER A 235 -10.57 -23.57 6.61
C SER A 235 -10.80 -22.13 6.12
N PRO A 236 -10.09 -21.68 5.05
CA PRO A 236 -10.39 -20.41 4.38
C PRO A 236 -11.76 -20.40 3.71
N ALA A 237 -12.27 -21.56 3.29
CA ALA A 237 -13.62 -21.67 2.72
C ALA A 237 -14.70 -21.32 3.76
N ASP A 238 -14.50 -21.75 5.01
CA ASP A 238 -15.39 -21.38 6.11
C ASP A 238 -15.33 -19.88 6.41
N ALA A 239 -14.17 -19.24 6.27
CA ALA A 239 -14.05 -17.79 6.38
C ALA A 239 -14.91 -17.05 5.34
N LEU A 240 -14.96 -17.53 4.09
CA LEU A 240 -15.83 -16.94 3.07
C LEU A 240 -17.33 -17.16 3.37
N ARG A 241 -17.69 -18.33 3.93
CA ARG A 241 -19.07 -18.61 4.35
C ARG A 241 -19.48 -17.69 5.50
N LEU A 242 -18.59 -17.46 6.47
CA LEU A 242 -18.80 -16.51 7.56
C LEU A 242 -18.95 -15.07 7.03
N LEU A 243 -18.08 -14.66 6.08
CA LEU A 243 -18.21 -13.36 5.43
C LEU A 243 -19.57 -13.20 4.72
N ALA A 244 -20.07 -14.24 4.07
CA ALA A 244 -21.39 -14.22 3.43
C ALA A 244 -22.53 -14.01 4.44
N LEU A 245 -22.49 -14.71 5.59
CA LEU A 245 -23.47 -14.53 6.67
C LEU A 245 -23.43 -13.10 7.23
N LEU A 246 -22.23 -12.54 7.42
CA LEU A 246 -22.05 -11.16 7.84
C LEU A 246 -22.57 -10.18 6.80
N ARG A 247 -22.30 -10.38 5.51
CA ARG A 247 -22.80 -9.49 4.44
C ARG A 247 -24.32 -9.45 4.41
N GLN A 248 -24.98 -10.59 4.61
CA GLN A 248 -26.45 -10.66 4.67
C GLN A 248 -27.04 -9.88 5.85
N SER A 249 -26.34 -9.85 7.00
CA SER A 249 -26.88 -9.29 8.24
C SER A 249 -26.36 -7.88 8.58
N ALA A 250 -25.13 -7.57 8.19
CA ALA A 250 -24.41 -6.35 8.51
C ALA A 250 -24.20 -5.43 7.29
N GLY A 251 -24.15 -5.97 6.07
CA GLY A 251 -23.90 -5.21 4.85
C GLY A 251 -22.66 -4.32 4.96
N GLU A 252 -22.81 -3.04 4.60
CA GLU A 252 -21.76 -2.01 4.64
C GLU A 252 -21.23 -1.67 6.05
N ARG A 253 -21.78 -2.28 7.11
CA ARG A 253 -21.26 -2.10 8.47
C ARG A 253 -19.98 -2.90 8.74
N ILE A 254 -19.61 -3.84 7.87
CA ILE A 254 -18.35 -4.57 7.99
C ILE A 254 -17.20 -3.60 7.68
N SER A 255 -16.46 -3.21 8.71
CA SER A 255 -15.32 -2.29 8.58
C SER A 255 -14.03 -3.01 8.19
N SER A 256 -13.85 -4.25 8.67
CA SER A 256 -12.66 -5.07 8.44
C SER A 256 -13.01 -6.56 8.52
N PHE A 257 -12.34 -7.39 7.71
CA PHE A 257 -12.48 -8.85 7.72
C PHE A 257 -11.16 -9.50 7.27
N GLU A 258 -10.32 -9.82 8.24
CA GLU A 258 -8.95 -10.30 8.02
C GLU A 258 -8.82 -11.80 8.25
N LEU A 259 -8.07 -12.49 7.41
CA LEU A 259 -7.75 -13.91 7.53
C LEU A 259 -6.31 -14.10 8.01
N MET A 260 -6.06 -15.11 8.84
CA MET A 260 -4.72 -15.48 9.31
C MET A 260 -4.63 -16.99 9.53
N CYS A 261 -3.56 -17.63 9.06
CA CYS A 261 -3.34 -19.07 9.34
C CYS A 261 -2.69 -19.30 10.71
N ASP A 262 -2.84 -20.51 11.26
CA ASP A 262 -2.27 -20.87 12.55
C ASP A 262 -0.74 -20.79 12.63
N ALA A 263 -0.08 -21.04 11.51
CA ALA A 263 1.37 -20.95 11.43
C ALA A 263 1.87 -19.53 11.68
N GLU A 264 1.16 -18.52 11.17
CA GLU A 264 1.43 -17.10 11.41
C GLU A 264 1.01 -16.70 12.83
N MET A 265 -0.12 -17.22 13.32
CA MET A 265 -0.60 -16.93 14.68
C MET A 265 0.40 -17.41 15.73
N GLY A 266 0.90 -18.64 15.58
CA GLY A 266 1.95 -19.18 16.45
C GLY A 266 3.22 -18.35 16.41
N LEU A 267 3.67 -17.95 15.22
CA LEU A 267 4.85 -17.11 15.08
C LEU A 267 4.69 -15.76 15.80
N THR A 268 3.51 -15.17 15.71
CA THR A 268 3.17 -13.92 16.38
C THR A 268 3.22 -14.08 17.90
N LEU A 269 2.55 -15.10 18.43
CA LEU A 269 2.51 -15.41 19.86
C LEU A 269 3.91 -15.72 20.44
N ASP A 270 4.75 -16.42 19.67
CA ASP A 270 6.08 -16.83 20.12
C ASP A 270 7.09 -15.67 20.11
N LEU A 271 6.99 -14.74 19.17
CA LEU A 271 8.05 -13.75 18.89
C LEU A 271 7.70 -12.32 19.30
N VAL A 272 6.43 -11.99 19.55
CA VAL A 272 5.99 -10.62 19.86
C VAL A 272 5.47 -10.56 21.30
N PRO A 273 6.16 -9.85 22.22
CA PRO A 273 5.68 -9.68 23.59
C PRO A 273 4.34 -8.95 23.64
N GLY A 274 3.47 -9.34 24.59
CA GLY A 274 2.18 -8.68 24.81
C GLY A 274 1.04 -9.20 23.92
N THR A 275 1.30 -10.17 23.05
CA THR A 275 0.26 -10.89 22.32
C THR A 275 -0.28 -12.06 23.13
N THR A 276 -1.60 -12.26 23.11
CA THR A 276 -2.27 -13.39 23.78
C THR A 276 -3.45 -13.80 22.93
N LEU A 277 -3.64 -15.11 22.74
CA LEU A 277 -4.79 -15.66 22.03
C LEU A 277 -6.01 -15.70 22.96
N PRO A 278 -7.10 -14.97 22.66
CA PRO A 278 -8.30 -14.95 23.49
C PRO A 278 -9.26 -16.10 23.14
N LEU A 279 -8.77 -17.30 22.83
CA LEU A 279 -9.57 -18.50 22.54
C LEU A 279 -9.04 -19.66 23.38
N ASP A 280 -9.90 -20.64 23.67
CA ASP A 280 -9.52 -21.78 24.51
C ASP A 280 -8.52 -22.71 23.81
N GLU A 281 -8.60 -22.79 22.48
CA GLU A 281 -7.83 -23.70 21.64
C GLU A 281 -7.16 -23.00 20.46
N ARG A 282 -6.15 -23.67 19.88
CA ARG A 282 -5.58 -23.29 18.58
C ARG A 282 -6.45 -23.85 17.46
N HIS A 283 -6.74 -23.04 16.46
CA HIS A 283 -7.50 -23.41 15.27
C HIS A 283 -6.63 -23.26 14.01
N ALA A 284 -6.95 -24.00 12.95
CA ALA A 284 -6.18 -23.96 11.70
C ALA A 284 -6.15 -22.56 11.05
N TRP A 285 -7.27 -21.83 11.18
CA TRP A 285 -7.46 -20.50 10.63
C TRP A 285 -8.16 -19.58 11.61
N TYR A 286 -7.87 -18.29 11.50
CA TYR A 286 -8.48 -17.24 12.31
C TYR A 286 -9.02 -16.14 11.42
N VAL A 287 -10.14 -15.55 11.83
CA VAL A 287 -10.68 -14.34 11.22
C VAL A 287 -10.83 -13.24 12.26
N PHE A 288 -10.37 -12.03 11.92
CA PHE A 288 -10.61 -10.80 12.69
C PHE A 288 -11.74 -10.02 12.04
N ILE A 289 -12.76 -9.69 12.83
CA ILE A 289 -13.95 -8.99 12.36
C ILE A 289 -14.06 -7.68 13.10
N GLU A 290 -14.34 -6.60 12.37
CA GLU A 290 -14.84 -5.37 12.96
C GLU A 290 -16.09 -4.88 12.23
N LEU A 291 -17.13 -4.61 12.99
CA LEU A 291 -18.31 -3.88 12.54
C LEU A 291 -18.23 -2.44 13.04
N GLY A 292 -18.68 -1.48 12.24
CA GLY A 292 -18.78 -0.08 12.64
C GLY A 292 -20.11 0.56 12.26
N GLY A 293 -20.69 1.34 13.17
CA GLY A 293 -21.97 2.02 13.01
C GLY A 293 -21.87 3.51 13.35
N SER A 294 -22.62 4.35 12.63
CA SER A 294 -22.65 5.79 12.87
C SER A 294 -23.58 6.20 14.02
N ASP A 295 -24.54 5.34 14.39
CA ASP A 295 -25.38 5.54 15.57
C ASP A 295 -24.71 4.89 16.80
N PRO A 296 -24.45 5.64 17.89
CA PRO A 296 -23.89 5.08 19.12
C PRO A 296 -24.77 3.98 19.75
N ASN A 297 -26.07 3.95 19.45
CA ASN A 297 -27.00 2.93 19.93
C ASN A 297 -27.13 1.75 18.95
N SER A 298 -26.30 1.68 17.91
CA SER A 298 -26.31 0.55 16.98
C SER A 298 -26.05 -0.74 17.75
N PRO A 299 -26.94 -1.75 17.69
CA PRO A 299 -26.79 -3.01 18.42
C PRO A 299 -25.79 -3.94 17.71
N LEU A 300 -24.56 -3.47 17.49
CA LEU A 300 -23.53 -4.17 16.71
C LEU A 300 -23.04 -5.43 17.43
N ASP A 301 -22.92 -5.38 18.75
CA ASP A 301 -22.52 -6.56 19.54
C ASP A 301 -23.59 -7.65 19.48
N GLU A 302 -24.87 -7.28 19.61
CA GLU A 302 -25.97 -8.24 19.45
C GLU A 302 -26.04 -8.80 18.03
N LEU A 303 -25.84 -7.94 17.02
CA LEU A 303 -25.80 -8.36 15.62
C LEU A 303 -24.66 -9.35 15.38
N LEU A 304 -23.45 -9.03 15.82
CA LEU A 304 -22.28 -9.89 15.69
C LEU A 304 -22.51 -11.20 16.42
N THR A 305 -22.96 -11.15 17.67
CA THR A 305 -23.27 -12.34 18.49
C THR A 305 -24.28 -13.26 17.79
N ARG A 306 -25.38 -12.73 17.25
CA ARG A 306 -26.37 -13.54 16.52
C ARG A 306 -25.76 -14.20 15.28
N VAL A 307 -24.98 -13.47 14.48
CA VAL A 307 -24.36 -14.03 13.28
C VAL A 307 -23.35 -15.13 13.64
N LEU A 308 -22.53 -14.92 14.67
CA LEU A 308 -21.56 -15.91 15.13
C LEU A 308 -22.27 -17.15 15.72
N ALA A 309 -23.37 -16.98 16.46
CA ALA A 309 -24.18 -18.10 16.94
C ALA A 309 -24.73 -18.95 15.78
N THR A 310 -25.28 -18.30 14.75
CA THR A 310 -25.71 -19.01 13.53
C THR A 310 -24.54 -19.71 12.84
N ALA A 311 -23.36 -19.10 12.78
CA ALA A 311 -22.18 -19.72 12.18
C ALA A 311 -21.68 -20.95 12.97
N LEU A 312 -21.80 -20.94 14.31
CA LEU A 312 -21.52 -22.10 15.16
C LEU A 312 -22.53 -23.23 14.90
N GLU A 313 -23.83 -22.91 14.88
CA GLU A 313 -24.91 -23.88 14.60
C GLU A 313 -24.75 -24.55 13.22
N GLN A 314 -24.27 -23.79 12.22
CA GLN A 314 -24.01 -24.29 10.87
C GLN A 314 -22.65 -25.03 10.74
N GLY A 315 -21.85 -25.08 11.81
CA GLY A 315 -20.53 -25.71 11.82
C GLY A 315 -19.47 -24.97 10.98
N VAL A 316 -19.73 -23.72 10.60
CA VAL A 316 -18.79 -22.84 9.89
C VAL A 316 -17.73 -22.29 10.85
N LEU A 317 -18.16 -21.95 12.06
CA LEU A 317 -17.31 -21.42 13.13
C LEU A 317 -16.99 -22.52 14.15
N ARG A 318 -15.79 -22.49 14.75
CA ARG A 318 -15.40 -23.43 15.83
C ARG A 318 -15.46 -22.78 17.20
N ASP A 319 -14.92 -21.57 17.31
CA ASP A 319 -14.90 -20.78 18.53
C ASP A 319 -14.84 -19.29 18.17
N ALA A 320 -15.27 -18.41 19.07
CA ALA A 320 -15.14 -16.98 18.90
C ALA A 320 -15.06 -16.22 20.22
N ALA A 321 -14.22 -15.19 20.23
CA ALA A 321 -14.13 -14.21 21.29
C ALA A 321 -14.58 -12.84 20.79
N ILE A 322 -15.65 -12.32 21.38
CA ILE A 322 -16.17 -10.98 21.14
C ILE A 322 -15.62 -10.04 22.21
N ALA A 323 -14.98 -8.96 21.79
CA ALA A 323 -14.47 -7.94 22.71
C ALA A 323 -15.62 -7.28 23.50
N GLN A 324 -15.50 -7.26 24.82
CA GLN A 324 -16.43 -6.60 25.74
C GLN A 324 -15.93 -5.21 26.18
N SER A 325 -14.78 -4.78 25.66
CA SER A 325 -14.18 -3.47 25.96
C SER A 325 -13.24 -3.03 24.83
N GLU A 326 -12.97 -1.72 24.76
CA GLU A 326 -12.00 -1.17 23.82
C GLU A 326 -10.58 -1.76 24.02
N ALA A 327 -10.21 -2.05 25.27
CA ALA A 327 -8.92 -2.69 25.57
C ALA A 327 -8.81 -4.10 24.98
N GLN A 328 -9.89 -4.90 25.07
CA GLN A 328 -9.94 -6.23 24.45
C GLN A 328 -9.95 -6.14 22.91
N ALA A 329 -10.68 -5.19 22.34
CA ALA A 329 -10.69 -4.96 20.89
C ALA A 329 -9.27 -4.60 20.38
N LYS A 330 -8.57 -3.71 21.09
CA LYS A 330 -7.16 -3.38 20.79
C LYS A 330 -6.24 -4.58 20.93
N ALA A 331 -6.42 -5.42 21.94
CA ALA A 331 -5.62 -6.64 22.11
C ALA A 331 -5.84 -7.65 20.98
N ILE A 332 -7.09 -7.83 20.53
CA ILE A 332 -7.41 -8.65 19.35
C ILE A 332 -6.71 -8.10 18.11
N TRP A 333 -6.86 -6.81 17.83
CA TRP A 333 -6.23 -6.18 16.67
C TRP A 333 -4.70 -6.17 16.74
N HIS A 334 -4.12 -6.13 17.94
CA HIS A 334 -2.68 -6.19 18.14
C HIS A 334 -2.08 -7.48 17.57
N LEU A 335 -2.77 -8.64 17.68
CA LEU A 335 -2.34 -9.89 17.06
C LEU A 335 -2.16 -9.74 15.54
N ARG A 336 -3.12 -9.10 14.87
CA ARG A 336 -3.09 -8.91 13.40
C ARG A 336 -2.00 -7.92 12.97
N PHE A 337 -1.79 -6.84 13.73
CA PHE A 337 -0.77 -5.83 13.41
C PHE A 337 0.66 -6.27 13.76
N ALA A 338 0.82 -7.17 14.73
CA ALA A 338 2.10 -7.72 15.15
C ALA A 338 2.76 -8.63 14.08
N VAL A 339 2.02 -9.07 13.06
CA VAL A 339 2.50 -9.97 12.00
C VAL A 339 3.75 -9.46 11.27
N ALA A 340 3.81 -8.17 10.95
CA ALA A 340 4.98 -7.61 10.26
C ALA A 340 6.24 -7.70 11.14
N GLU A 341 6.09 -7.45 12.43
CA GLU A 341 7.17 -7.57 13.42
C GLU A 341 7.57 -9.03 13.65
N ALA A 342 6.59 -9.93 13.80
CA ALA A 342 6.81 -11.36 13.95
C ALA A 342 7.63 -11.91 12.78
N ASN A 343 7.23 -11.59 11.54
CA ASN A 343 7.93 -11.99 10.33
C ASN A 343 9.35 -11.42 10.25
N ARG A 344 9.57 -10.16 10.66
CA ARG A 344 10.92 -9.59 10.75
C ARG A 344 11.82 -10.34 11.73
N ARG A 345 11.24 -10.82 12.84
CA ARG A 345 11.96 -11.58 13.90
C ARG A 345 12.15 -13.05 13.55
N ALA A 346 11.37 -13.59 12.61
CA ALA A 346 11.28 -15.03 12.31
C ALA A 346 12.54 -15.63 11.68
N GLY A 347 13.30 -14.81 10.94
CA GLY A 347 14.45 -15.25 10.14
C GLY A 347 14.23 -14.97 8.65
N PRO A 348 14.88 -15.73 7.74
CA PRO A 348 14.75 -15.51 6.31
C PRO A 348 13.34 -15.85 5.81
N ILE A 349 12.74 -14.90 5.09
CA ILE A 349 11.41 -15.04 4.48
C ILE A 349 11.41 -14.57 3.03
N VAL A 350 10.53 -15.17 2.23
CA VAL A 350 10.16 -14.68 0.89
C VAL A 350 8.69 -14.28 0.95
N SER A 351 8.39 -13.00 0.80
CA SER A 351 7.03 -12.45 0.95
C SER A 351 6.48 -11.89 -0.34
N HIS A 352 5.19 -12.13 -0.55
CA HIS A 352 4.42 -11.67 -1.70
C HIS A 352 3.16 -10.99 -1.20
N ASP A 353 2.72 -10.00 -1.95
CA ASP A 353 1.49 -9.26 -1.76
C ASP A 353 0.65 -9.54 -3.00
N THR A 354 -0.40 -10.35 -2.90
CA THR A 354 -1.08 -10.92 -4.07
C THR A 354 -2.57 -10.76 -3.92
N SER A 355 -3.30 -10.70 -5.04
CA SER A 355 -4.76 -10.78 -4.98
C SER A 355 -5.31 -11.73 -6.00
N VAL A 356 -6.43 -12.38 -5.65
CA VAL A 356 -7.25 -13.21 -6.53
C VAL A 356 -8.71 -12.82 -6.34
N ALA A 357 -9.62 -13.33 -7.17
CA ALA A 357 -11.04 -13.16 -6.88
C ALA A 357 -11.35 -13.75 -5.50
N VAL A 358 -12.19 -13.06 -4.70
CA VAL A 358 -12.52 -13.48 -3.33
C VAL A 358 -12.95 -14.95 -3.27
N ALA A 359 -13.74 -15.40 -4.24
CA ALA A 359 -14.21 -16.78 -4.33
C ALA A 359 -13.09 -17.82 -4.52
N ASP A 360 -11.97 -17.41 -5.11
CA ASP A 360 -10.83 -18.28 -5.43
C ASP A 360 -9.80 -18.37 -4.31
N VAL A 361 -9.87 -17.51 -3.28
CA VAL A 361 -8.91 -17.48 -2.17
C VAL A 361 -8.63 -18.86 -1.55
N PRO A 362 -9.62 -19.71 -1.24
CA PRO A 362 -9.35 -21.02 -0.64
C PRO A 362 -8.56 -21.94 -1.58
N ALA A 363 -8.91 -21.96 -2.86
CA ALA A 363 -8.22 -22.76 -3.86
C ALA A 363 -6.80 -22.24 -4.16
N PHE A 364 -6.63 -20.91 -4.14
CA PHE A 364 -5.34 -20.26 -4.26
C PHE A 364 -4.39 -20.64 -3.11
N ILE A 365 -4.86 -20.53 -1.87
CA ILE A 365 -4.09 -20.92 -0.68
C ILE A 365 -3.67 -22.40 -0.78
N ALA A 366 -4.61 -23.29 -1.09
CA ALA A 366 -4.32 -24.73 -1.22
C ALA A 366 -3.28 -25.01 -2.33
N ALA A 367 -3.32 -24.28 -3.44
CA ALA A 367 -2.33 -24.42 -4.51
C ALA A 367 -0.92 -23.97 -4.07
N ILE A 368 -0.82 -22.89 -3.30
CA ILE A 368 0.44 -22.42 -2.73
C ILE A 368 0.98 -23.42 -1.69
N GLU A 369 0.13 -23.94 -0.81
CA GLU A 369 0.52 -24.96 0.17
C GLU A 369 1.05 -26.23 -0.51
N ALA A 370 0.37 -26.72 -1.54
CA ALA A 370 0.80 -27.88 -2.31
C ALA A 370 2.16 -27.61 -2.99
N MET A 371 2.32 -26.44 -3.62
CA MET A 371 3.58 -26.05 -4.25
C MET A 371 4.73 -25.94 -3.24
N ALA A 372 4.47 -25.35 -2.07
CA ALA A 372 5.47 -25.24 -1.02
C ALA A 372 5.89 -26.63 -0.49
N ALA A 373 4.92 -27.52 -0.25
CA ALA A 373 5.20 -28.87 0.22
C ALA A 373 6.02 -29.70 -0.79
N GLU A 374 5.74 -29.56 -2.09
CA GLU A 374 6.42 -30.31 -3.14
C GLU A 374 7.82 -29.76 -3.44
N ARG A 375 7.97 -28.43 -3.59
CA ARG A 375 9.19 -27.80 -4.11
C ARG A 375 10.09 -27.21 -3.05
N PHE A 376 9.53 -26.87 -1.89
CA PHE A 376 10.22 -26.20 -0.79
C PHE A 376 9.87 -26.87 0.56
N PRO A 377 10.10 -28.18 0.73
CA PRO A 377 9.60 -28.96 1.88
C PRO A 377 10.13 -28.49 3.24
N GLU A 378 11.26 -27.77 3.26
CA GLU A 378 11.83 -27.18 4.48
C GLU A 378 11.25 -25.78 4.79
N ALA A 379 10.59 -25.16 3.82
CA ALA A 379 9.91 -23.89 4.00
C ALA A 379 8.52 -24.09 4.60
N ARG A 380 8.06 -23.10 5.36
CA ARG A 380 6.68 -23.05 5.87
C ARG A 380 5.92 -21.93 5.20
N ALA A 381 4.83 -22.27 4.53
CA ALA A 381 3.89 -21.29 4.00
C ALA A 381 3.07 -20.68 5.15
N LEU A 382 2.99 -19.35 5.17
CA LEU A 382 2.24 -18.53 6.11
C LEU A 382 1.34 -17.59 5.30
N PHE A 383 0.15 -17.35 5.83
CA PHE A 383 -0.88 -16.57 5.16
C PHE A 383 -1.52 -15.59 6.13
N VAL A 384 -1.63 -14.35 5.68
CA VAL A 384 -2.41 -13.29 6.31
C VAL A 384 -3.01 -12.44 5.19
N GLY A 385 -4.21 -11.89 5.34
CA GLY A 385 -4.73 -11.01 4.30
C GLY A 385 -6.10 -10.44 4.54
N HIS A 386 -6.44 -9.46 3.72
CA HIS A 386 -7.73 -8.80 3.63
C HIS A 386 -8.68 -9.66 2.77
N VAL A 387 -9.12 -10.81 3.29
CA VAL A 387 -9.89 -11.77 2.47
C VAL A 387 -11.20 -11.19 1.93
N GLY A 388 -11.71 -10.11 2.55
CA GLY A 388 -12.87 -9.35 2.07
C GLY A 388 -12.75 -8.75 0.68
N ASP A 389 -11.52 -8.40 0.25
CA ASP A 389 -11.20 -7.83 -1.06
C ASP A 389 -10.30 -8.74 -1.92
N GLY A 390 -9.93 -9.91 -1.40
CA GLY A 390 -9.19 -10.93 -2.13
C GLY A 390 -7.67 -10.77 -2.05
N ASN A 391 -7.15 -9.79 -1.30
CA ASN A 391 -5.73 -9.66 -1.02
C ASN A 391 -5.26 -10.73 0.00
N ILE A 392 -4.25 -11.50 -0.37
CA ILE A 392 -3.56 -12.48 0.46
C ILE A 392 -2.06 -12.21 0.39
N HIS A 393 -1.47 -11.93 1.55
CA HIS A 393 -0.03 -11.93 1.72
C HIS A 393 0.46 -13.37 1.90
N VAL A 394 1.31 -13.81 0.99
CA VAL A 394 1.91 -15.15 0.98
C VAL A 394 3.35 -15.03 1.45
N VAL A 395 3.68 -15.66 2.58
CA VAL A 395 5.04 -15.68 3.12
C VAL A 395 5.54 -17.11 3.18
N LEU A 396 6.66 -17.38 2.52
CA LEU A 396 7.40 -18.62 2.69
C LEU A 396 8.56 -18.36 3.63
N ARG A 397 8.44 -18.89 4.85
CA ARG A 397 9.49 -18.81 5.87
C ARG A 397 10.47 -19.95 5.68
N LEU A 398 11.73 -19.61 5.48
CA LEU A 398 12.82 -20.56 5.33
C LEU A 398 13.39 -20.93 6.72
N PRO A 399 14.07 -22.07 6.85
CA PRO A 399 14.83 -22.40 8.07
C PRO A 399 15.79 -21.27 8.46
N ARG A 400 15.95 -21.03 9.77
CA ARG A 400 16.86 -19.98 10.25
C ARG A 400 18.31 -20.20 9.83
N GLN A 401 18.70 -21.45 9.64
CA GLN A 401 20.05 -21.84 9.23
C GLN A 401 20.25 -21.85 7.72
N THR A 402 19.27 -21.42 6.90
CA THR A 402 19.44 -21.34 5.45
C THR A 402 20.64 -20.43 5.11
N PRO A 403 21.64 -20.91 4.35
CA PRO A 403 22.83 -20.13 4.02
C PRO A 403 22.50 -18.86 3.24
N ALA A 404 23.16 -17.75 3.59
CA ALA A 404 22.87 -16.44 3.03
C ALA A 404 23.05 -16.40 1.50
N GLU A 405 24.04 -17.13 0.99
CA GLU A 405 24.36 -17.27 -0.43
C GLU A 405 23.25 -17.97 -1.23
N GLN A 406 22.40 -18.79 -0.59
CA GLN A 406 21.31 -19.51 -1.24
C GLN A 406 19.99 -18.74 -1.24
N LEU A 407 19.85 -17.75 -0.36
CA LEU A 407 18.58 -17.01 -0.17
C LEU A 407 18.11 -16.33 -1.45
N ALA A 408 19.04 -15.81 -2.25
CA ALA A 408 18.71 -15.16 -3.51
C ALA A 408 18.10 -16.15 -4.51
N ASP A 409 18.71 -17.32 -4.70
CA ASP A 409 18.26 -18.33 -5.65
C ASP A 409 16.94 -18.96 -5.23
N ILE A 410 16.79 -19.28 -3.93
CA ILE A 410 15.52 -19.76 -3.36
C ILE A 410 14.43 -18.70 -3.56
N GLY A 411 14.74 -17.43 -3.27
CA GLY A 411 13.81 -16.32 -3.47
C GLY A 411 13.32 -16.21 -4.92
N HIS A 412 14.22 -16.33 -5.91
CA HIS A 412 13.83 -16.32 -7.32
C HIS A 412 12.94 -17.51 -7.69
N ALA A 413 13.28 -18.72 -7.23
CA ALA A 413 12.50 -19.92 -7.50
C ALA A 413 11.09 -19.82 -6.88
N VAL A 414 10.99 -19.36 -5.63
CA VAL A 414 9.72 -19.13 -4.95
C VAL A 414 8.88 -18.08 -5.69
N ASN A 415 9.46 -16.92 -6.03
CA ASN A 415 8.75 -15.86 -6.75
C ASN A 415 8.14 -16.36 -8.05
N ALA A 416 8.90 -17.14 -8.83
CA ALA A 416 8.45 -17.68 -10.11
C ALA A 416 7.20 -18.58 -9.96
N GLU A 417 7.20 -19.47 -8.97
CA GLU A 417 6.07 -20.37 -8.71
C GLU A 417 4.83 -19.63 -8.19
N VAL A 418 5.02 -18.75 -7.19
CA VAL A 418 3.91 -18.00 -6.60
C VAL A 418 3.23 -17.15 -7.67
N PHE A 419 3.99 -16.42 -8.50
CA PHE A 419 3.40 -15.59 -9.56
C PHE A 419 2.79 -16.41 -10.71
N ALA A 420 3.33 -17.59 -11.01
CA ALA A 420 2.69 -18.52 -11.95
C ALA A 420 1.33 -19.00 -11.44
N ILE A 421 1.22 -19.31 -10.14
CA ILE A 421 -0.06 -19.69 -9.50
C ILE A 421 -1.03 -18.50 -9.53
N VAL A 422 -0.61 -17.31 -9.09
CA VAL A 422 -1.43 -16.08 -9.16
C VAL A 422 -1.99 -15.88 -10.57
N SER A 423 -1.16 -16.03 -11.60
CA SER A 423 -1.59 -15.87 -13.00
C SER A 423 -2.62 -16.90 -13.43
N ARG A 424 -2.51 -18.16 -12.97
CA ARG A 424 -3.50 -19.21 -13.25
C ARG A 424 -4.88 -18.90 -12.67
N PHE A 425 -4.92 -18.17 -11.55
CA PHE A 425 -6.15 -17.68 -10.94
C PHE A 425 -6.62 -16.33 -11.50
N GLY A 426 -5.96 -15.79 -12.54
CA GLY A 426 -6.27 -14.46 -13.07
C GLY A 426 -6.04 -13.33 -12.06
N GLY A 427 -5.20 -13.56 -11.06
CA GLY A 427 -4.91 -12.62 -9.97
C GLY A 427 -3.86 -11.57 -10.31
N SER A 428 -3.55 -10.72 -9.32
CA SER A 428 -2.48 -9.72 -9.39
C SER A 428 -1.24 -10.14 -8.60
N ILE A 429 -0.07 -9.91 -9.19
CA ILE A 429 1.25 -10.14 -8.55
C ILE A 429 1.61 -9.07 -7.51
N THR A 430 0.82 -7.99 -7.43
CA THR A 430 0.87 -6.97 -6.38
C THR A 430 -0.53 -6.45 -6.13
N ALA A 431 -1.02 -6.56 -4.90
CA ALA A 431 -2.34 -6.06 -4.53
C ALA A 431 -2.30 -4.59 -4.11
N GLU A 432 -1.30 -4.21 -3.30
CA GLU A 432 -1.23 -2.91 -2.63
C GLU A 432 0.14 -2.23 -2.77
N HIS A 433 1.24 -3.00 -2.71
CA HIS A 433 2.59 -2.40 -2.60
C HIS A 433 3.11 -1.74 -3.88
N GLY A 434 2.51 -2.06 -5.03
CA GLY A 434 2.92 -1.58 -6.34
C GLY A 434 4.11 -2.34 -6.93
N ILE A 435 4.40 -2.02 -8.19
CA ILE A 435 5.45 -2.66 -8.98
C ILE A 435 6.83 -2.14 -8.57
N GLY A 436 6.94 -0.82 -8.36
CA GLY A 436 8.19 -0.12 -8.08
C GLY A 436 9.31 -0.53 -9.03
N ARG A 437 10.50 -0.78 -8.49
CA ARG A 437 11.65 -1.34 -9.22
C ARG A 437 11.68 -2.85 -9.10
N SER A 438 11.25 -3.38 -7.96
CA SER A 438 11.35 -4.80 -7.60
C SER A 438 10.60 -5.73 -8.54
N LEU A 439 9.42 -5.32 -9.04
CA LEU A 439 8.55 -6.20 -9.81
C LEU A 439 8.46 -5.84 -11.30
N THR A 440 9.28 -4.92 -11.81
CA THR A 440 9.27 -4.52 -13.23
C THR A 440 9.46 -5.72 -14.17
N GLY A 441 10.42 -6.59 -13.88
CA GLY A 441 10.66 -7.81 -14.64
C GLY A 441 9.51 -8.82 -14.53
N MET A 442 8.78 -8.83 -13.42
CA MET A 442 7.61 -9.70 -13.23
C MET A 442 6.39 -9.15 -13.99
N LEU A 443 6.18 -7.83 -13.98
CA LEU A 443 5.15 -7.18 -14.79
C LEU A 443 5.32 -7.55 -16.27
N VAL A 444 6.55 -7.48 -16.80
CA VAL A 444 6.83 -7.85 -18.20
C VAL A 444 6.49 -9.31 -18.50
N ARG A 445 6.68 -10.22 -17.54
CA ARG A 445 6.42 -11.66 -17.74
C ARG A 445 4.94 -12.02 -17.63
N HIS A 446 4.20 -11.34 -16.76
CA HIS A 446 2.84 -11.72 -16.39
C HIS A 446 1.74 -10.81 -16.97
N ALA A 447 2.08 -9.60 -17.41
CA ALA A 447 1.11 -8.72 -18.06
C ALA A 447 0.80 -9.15 -19.49
N GLN A 448 -0.41 -8.83 -19.94
CA GLN A 448 -0.76 -8.91 -21.35
C GLN A 448 0.16 -7.99 -22.18
N PRO A 449 0.79 -8.46 -23.28
CA PRO A 449 1.69 -7.66 -24.10
C PRO A 449 1.06 -6.36 -24.62
N GLU A 450 -0.19 -6.41 -25.09
CA GLU A 450 -0.90 -5.22 -25.60
C GLU A 450 -1.18 -4.19 -24.49
N ALA A 451 -1.50 -4.65 -23.28
CA ALA A 451 -1.70 -3.77 -22.13
C ALA A 451 -0.39 -3.08 -21.74
N LEU A 452 0.73 -3.80 -21.80
CA LEU A 452 2.05 -3.25 -21.52
C LEU A 452 2.48 -2.19 -22.56
N GLU A 453 2.20 -2.42 -23.84
CA GLU A 453 2.43 -1.40 -24.88
C GLU A 453 1.53 -0.16 -24.68
N LEU A 454 0.28 -0.35 -24.25
CA LEU A 454 -0.60 0.77 -23.91
C LEU A 454 -0.05 1.56 -22.70
N MET A 455 0.44 0.89 -21.66
CA MET A 455 1.10 1.57 -20.52
C MET A 455 2.30 2.40 -20.98
N ARG A 456 3.11 1.88 -21.92
CA ARG A 456 4.23 2.61 -22.51
C ARG A 456 3.77 3.83 -23.32
N ALA A 457 2.69 3.71 -24.09
CA ALA A 457 2.12 4.83 -24.84
C ALA A 457 1.60 5.94 -23.90
N VAL A 458 0.94 5.56 -22.79
CA VAL A 458 0.51 6.50 -21.75
C VAL A 458 1.72 7.18 -21.09
N LYS A 459 2.76 6.42 -20.71
CA LYS A 459 4.01 6.97 -20.19
C LYS A 459 4.64 7.97 -21.15
N GLN A 460 4.71 7.65 -22.44
CA GLN A 460 5.25 8.54 -23.47
C GLN A 460 4.44 9.84 -23.62
N ALA A 461 3.12 9.78 -23.46
CA ALA A 461 2.26 10.97 -23.53
C ALA A 461 2.44 11.92 -22.33
N PHE A 462 2.69 11.37 -21.14
CA PHE A 462 2.89 12.15 -19.92
C PHE A 462 4.33 12.64 -19.74
N ASP A 463 5.30 11.82 -20.11
CA ASP A 463 6.72 12.06 -19.92
C ASP A 463 7.54 11.57 -21.14
N PRO A 464 7.56 12.35 -22.23
CA PRO A 464 8.20 11.93 -23.48
C PRO A 464 9.72 11.84 -23.40
N LEU A 465 10.34 12.45 -22.37
CA LEU A 465 11.78 12.43 -22.14
C LEU A 465 12.20 11.32 -21.16
N GLY A 466 11.24 10.63 -20.53
CA GLY A 466 11.51 9.58 -19.57
C GLY A 466 12.21 10.08 -18.30
N ILE A 467 12.00 11.35 -17.89
CA ILE A 467 12.66 11.91 -16.70
C ILE A 467 11.98 11.50 -15.38
N LEU A 468 10.68 11.19 -15.39
CA LEU A 468 9.91 10.91 -14.18
C LEU A 468 10.04 9.45 -13.76
N ASN A 469 10.68 9.26 -12.61
CA ASN A 469 10.92 7.99 -11.92
C ASN A 469 11.37 6.83 -12.84
N PRO A 470 12.42 7.01 -13.65
CA PRO A 470 12.73 6.05 -14.68
C PRO A 470 13.17 4.72 -14.09
N GLY A 471 12.74 3.62 -14.72
CA GLY A 471 12.98 2.25 -14.26
C GLY A 471 12.06 1.77 -13.14
N ALA A 472 11.14 2.60 -12.66
CA ALA A 472 10.00 2.16 -11.85
C ALA A 472 8.78 1.86 -12.73
N VAL A 473 7.98 0.86 -12.34
CA VAL A 473 6.81 0.31 -13.05
C VAL A 473 7.15 -0.31 -14.40
N LEU A 474 7.73 0.46 -15.31
CA LEU A 474 8.17 0.04 -16.63
C LEU A 474 9.70 -0.05 -16.65
N ALA A 475 10.23 -1.20 -17.06
CA ALA A 475 11.66 -1.35 -17.30
C ALA A 475 12.16 -0.33 -18.35
N GLN A 476 13.33 0.25 -18.12
CA GLN A 476 13.99 1.10 -19.13
C GLN A 476 14.34 0.23 -20.35
N ARG A 477 14.12 0.78 -21.55
CA ARG A 477 14.50 0.13 -22.82
C ARG A 477 15.97 0.36 -23.12
#